data_AF-A0A1Y3K9L0-F1
#
_entry.id   AF-A0A1Y3K9L0-F1
#
_cell.length_a   1.000
_cell.length_b   1.000
_cell.length_c   1.000
_cell.angle_alpha   90.00
_cell.angle_beta   90.00
_cell.angle_gamma   90.00
#
_symmetry.space_group_name_H-M   'P 1'
#
loop_
_entity.id
_entity.type
_entity.pdbx_description
1 polymer ?
#
loop_
_entity_poly.entity_id
_entity_poly.type
_entity_poly.pdbx_seq_one_letter_code
_entity_poly.pdbx_strand_id
1 'polypeptide(L)'
;MIASQGRASSARHQHKRVSMLPTAPKRRVSHRLLLACLLAASLAGCASQPSSQLNSLPQRVELGAVPFYRGNANQSAPMALAAILSQQGVRITPGLLEGPLQLPQGVDRLQVSVATVARQYGMVVYTLDGTLPALLTQVAAGNPVLLRYQEGSAFWSEPRYALLVGYDRYKSRVLLRAGNNRRLLMDFDDFAAAWKKEGSWAVLVQPPGQLPAQVDRQRWLKAANELAQAGQEQAARQAVNAVGQ
;
A
#
# COMPACT_ATOMS: atom_id res chain seq x y z
N MET A 1 29.36 -90.53 -13.21
CA MET A 1 29.79 -91.14 -11.94
C MET A 1 28.91 -90.53 -10.86
N ILE A 2 27.76 -91.09 -10.51
CA ILE A 2 27.53 -92.29 -9.66
C ILE A 2 28.38 -92.28 -8.38
N ALA A 3 27.74 -91.89 -7.27
CA ALA A 3 27.95 -92.37 -5.89
C ALA A 3 26.86 -91.66 -5.06
N SER A 4 25.76 -92.28 -4.62
CA SER A 4 25.56 -93.50 -3.84
C SER A 4 25.96 -93.36 -2.35
N GLN A 5 24.93 -93.51 -1.52
CA GLN A 5 24.89 -93.98 -0.12
C GLN A 5 25.58 -93.12 0.94
N GLY A 6 25.02 -92.88 2.12
CA GLY A 6 23.85 -93.41 2.80
C GLY A 6 24.07 -93.28 4.31
N ARG A 7 23.01 -93.12 5.12
CA ARG A 7 22.83 -93.85 6.40
C ARG A 7 21.68 -93.29 7.25
N ALA A 8 20.85 -94.26 7.64
CA ALA A 8 20.39 -94.56 8.99
C ALA A 8 19.45 -93.59 9.73
N SER A 9 18.24 -94.11 9.92
CA SER A 9 17.17 -93.82 10.88
C SER A 9 17.60 -93.33 12.27
N SER A 10 16.80 -92.41 12.80
CA SER A 10 16.42 -92.44 14.21
C SER A 10 15.05 -91.80 14.40
N ALA A 11 14.12 -92.58 14.97
CA ALA A 11 12.81 -92.12 15.40
C ALA A 11 12.97 -91.21 16.62
N ARG A 12 12.27 -90.06 16.67
CA ARG A 12 11.96 -89.36 17.92
C ARG A 12 10.76 -88.42 17.77
N HIS A 13 9.71 -88.81 18.47
CA HIS A 13 8.63 -88.04 19.09
C HIS A 13 8.39 -86.58 18.64
N GLN A 14 7.20 -86.38 18.06
CA GLN A 14 6.55 -85.09 17.93
C GLN A 14 6.11 -84.56 19.30
N HIS A 15 6.69 -83.44 19.74
CA HIS A 15 6.08 -82.57 20.74
C HIS A 15 5.62 -81.28 20.04
N LYS A 16 4.32 -81.21 19.81
CA LYS A 16 3.60 -80.05 19.29
C LYS A 16 3.63 -78.93 20.35
N ARG A 17 4.63 -78.04 20.30
CA ARG A 17 4.63 -76.80 21.08
C ARG A 17 3.91 -75.71 20.28
N VAL A 18 2.71 -75.37 20.73
CA VAL A 18 1.96 -74.19 20.27
C VAL A 18 2.71 -72.96 20.77
N SER A 19 3.26 -72.16 19.85
CA SER A 19 3.90 -70.89 20.17
C SER A 19 2.83 -69.80 20.22
N MET A 20 2.52 -69.34 21.43
CA MET A 20 1.67 -68.16 21.66
C MET A 20 2.46 -66.90 21.30
N LEU A 21 1.98 -66.12 20.33
CA LEU A 21 2.50 -64.79 20.02
C LEU A 21 2.19 -63.82 21.19
N PRO A 22 3.16 -63.01 21.66
CA PRO A 22 2.88 -61.94 22.60
C PRO A 22 2.17 -60.77 21.88
N THR A 23 1.06 -60.34 22.43
CA THR A 23 0.33 -59.14 22.01
C THR A 23 1.09 -57.89 22.46
N ALA A 24 1.48 -57.05 21.49
CA ALA A 24 2.11 -55.76 21.76
C ALA A 24 1.12 -54.81 22.48
N PRO A 25 1.59 -54.01 23.46
CA PRO A 25 0.72 -53.05 24.14
C PRO A 25 0.43 -51.86 23.22
N LYS A 26 -0.86 -51.55 23.02
CA LYS A 26 -1.30 -50.32 22.35
C LYS A 26 -0.87 -49.11 23.18
N ARG A 27 0.15 -48.39 22.72
CA ARG A 27 0.63 -47.12 23.29
C ARG A 27 -0.49 -46.09 23.16
N ARG A 28 -1.27 -45.86 24.24
CA ARG A 28 -2.26 -44.78 24.29
C ARG A 28 -1.51 -43.46 24.29
N VAL A 29 -1.38 -42.82 23.13
CA VAL A 29 -0.95 -41.43 23.05
C VAL A 29 -2.05 -40.61 23.75
N SER A 30 -1.72 -40.06 24.91
CA SER A 30 -2.65 -39.30 25.73
C SER A 30 -3.14 -38.08 24.95
N HIS A 31 -4.46 -37.99 24.72
CA HIS A 31 -5.11 -36.83 24.09
C HIS A 31 -4.72 -35.48 24.71
N ARG A 32 -4.29 -35.46 25.98
CA ARG A 32 -3.75 -34.27 26.66
C ARG A 32 -2.48 -33.71 26.03
N LEU A 33 -1.59 -34.57 25.51
CA LEU A 33 -0.36 -34.15 24.82
C LEU A 33 -0.66 -33.59 23.41
N LEU A 34 -1.66 -34.15 22.72
CA LEU A 34 -2.13 -33.62 21.44
C LEU A 34 -2.84 -32.27 21.61
N LEU A 35 -3.67 -32.10 22.64
CA LEU A 35 -4.28 -30.81 22.97
C LEU A 35 -3.26 -29.74 23.38
N ALA A 36 -2.21 -30.12 24.12
CA ALA A 36 -1.15 -29.20 24.51
C ALA A 36 -0.34 -28.69 23.30
N CYS A 37 -0.04 -29.56 22.33
CA CYS A 37 0.61 -29.14 21.07
C CYS A 37 -0.31 -28.27 20.21
N LEU A 38 -1.63 -28.54 20.18
CA LEU A 38 -2.60 -27.71 19.46
C LEU A 38 -2.78 -26.32 20.10
N LEU A 39 -2.74 -26.21 21.43
CA LEU A 39 -2.75 -24.93 22.13
C LEU A 39 -1.42 -24.17 21.97
N ALA A 40 -0.28 -24.85 21.94
CA ALA A 40 1.01 -24.19 21.73
C ALA A 40 1.15 -23.64 20.30
N ALA A 41 0.56 -24.31 19.30
CA ALA A 41 0.58 -23.87 17.91
C ALA A 41 -0.32 -22.64 17.64
N SER A 42 -1.32 -22.35 18.48
CA SER A 42 -2.21 -21.20 18.31
C SER A 42 -1.68 -19.90 18.92
N LEU A 43 -0.60 -19.95 19.72
CA LEU A 43 0.05 -18.75 20.29
C LEU A 43 1.22 -18.23 19.45
N ALA A 44 1.54 -18.84 18.31
CA ALA A 44 2.48 -18.27 17.34
C ALA A 44 1.81 -17.14 16.53
N GLY A 45 1.31 -16.11 17.23
CA GLY A 45 0.94 -14.86 16.62
C GLY A 45 2.21 -14.15 16.18
N CYS A 46 2.40 -13.98 14.88
CA CYS A 46 3.44 -13.11 14.35
C CYS A 46 3.16 -11.70 14.87
N ALA A 47 3.86 -11.28 15.92
CA ALA A 47 3.96 -9.88 16.27
C ALA A 47 4.72 -9.20 15.13
N SER A 48 3.99 -8.73 14.12
CA SER A 48 4.51 -7.89 13.05
C SER A 48 5.12 -6.66 13.71
N GLN A 49 6.45 -6.62 13.81
CA GLN A 49 7.14 -5.46 14.35
C GLN A 49 6.81 -4.26 13.46
N PRO A 50 6.41 -3.10 14.04
CA PRO A 50 6.14 -1.91 13.24
C PRO A 50 7.40 -1.54 12.45
N SER A 51 7.23 -1.24 11.17
CA SER A 51 8.35 -0.99 10.26
C SER A 51 9.27 0.11 10.83
N SER A 52 10.57 -0.16 10.88
CA SER A 52 11.58 0.76 11.44
C SER A 52 11.55 2.15 10.80
N GLN A 53 11.14 2.24 9.52
CA GLN A 53 10.97 3.49 8.79
C GLN A 53 9.84 4.37 9.34
N LEU A 54 8.74 3.80 9.84
CA LEU A 54 7.68 4.60 10.47
C LEU A 54 8.14 5.17 11.81
N ASN A 55 9.02 4.46 12.54
CA ASN A 55 9.48 4.86 13.86
C ASN A 55 10.33 6.14 13.86
N SER A 56 11.03 6.43 12.76
CA SER A 56 11.88 7.62 12.62
C SER A 56 11.13 8.90 12.24
N LEU A 57 9.88 8.81 11.77
CA LEU A 57 9.07 9.97 11.41
C LEU A 57 8.57 10.73 12.65
N PRO A 58 8.17 12.00 12.58
CA PRO A 58 7.48 12.68 13.69
C PRO A 58 6.24 11.91 14.16
N GLN A 59 5.85 12.03 15.42
CA GLN A 59 4.71 11.27 15.95
C GLN A 59 3.38 11.70 15.33
N ARG A 60 3.18 13.00 15.11
CA ARG A 60 1.98 13.57 14.51
C ARG A 60 2.36 14.73 13.61
N VAL A 61 1.75 14.80 12.43
CA VAL A 61 1.93 15.90 11.48
C VAL A 61 0.57 16.28 10.91
N GLU A 62 0.32 17.57 10.72
CA GLU A 62 -0.85 18.08 10.02
C GLU A 62 -0.50 19.35 9.24
N LEU A 63 -0.75 19.31 7.94
CA LEU A 63 -0.58 20.40 6.99
C LEU A 63 -1.88 21.23 6.97
N GLY A 64 -2.05 22.05 8.01
CA GLY A 64 -3.27 22.86 8.22
C GLY A 64 -3.54 23.89 7.12
N ALA A 65 -2.48 24.40 6.49
CA ALA A 65 -2.53 25.45 5.46
C ALA A 65 -3.01 24.96 4.08
N VAL A 66 -3.08 23.65 3.85
CA VAL A 66 -3.57 23.11 2.56
C VAL A 66 -5.02 23.53 2.34
N PRO A 67 -5.37 24.17 1.21
CA PRO A 67 -6.74 24.56 0.91
C PRO A 67 -7.72 23.38 0.91
N PHE A 68 -9.01 23.67 1.05
CA PHE A 68 -10.07 22.66 0.98
C PHE A 68 -11.27 23.20 0.21
N TYR A 69 -11.66 22.48 -0.83
CA TYR A 69 -12.89 22.71 -1.57
C TYR A 69 -13.84 21.55 -1.29
N ARG A 70 -15.04 21.86 -0.78
CA ARG A 70 -16.08 20.89 -0.46
C ARG A 70 -16.77 20.42 -1.75
N GLY A 71 -16.91 19.11 -1.93
CA GLY A 71 -17.78 18.53 -2.95
C GLY A 71 -17.41 17.10 -3.34
N ASN A 72 -18.43 16.31 -3.70
CA ASN A 72 -18.26 14.90 -4.08
C ASN A 72 -18.34 14.65 -5.60
N ALA A 73 -18.74 15.65 -6.38
CA ALA A 73 -18.93 15.50 -7.83
C ALA A 73 -17.64 15.03 -8.51
N ASN A 74 -17.78 14.18 -9.54
CA ASN A 74 -16.66 13.65 -10.33
C ASN A 74 -15.53 13.07 -9.45
N GLN A 75 -15.91 12.25 -8.46
CA GLN A 75 -14.99 11.60 -7.52
C GLN A 75 -14.14 12.59 -6.71
N SER A 76 -14.58 13.85 -6.54
CA SER A 76 -13.83 14.94 -5.89
C SER A 76 -12.51 15.32 -6.56
N ALA A 77 -12.22 14.84 -7.78
CA ALA A 77 -10.94 15.09 -8.45
C ALA A 77 -10.67 16.58 -8.71
N PRO A 78 -11.64 17.39 -9.21
CA PRO A 78 -11.44 18.83 -9.38
C PRO A 78 -11.14 19.55 -8.06
N MET A 79 -11.76 19.11 -6.96
CA MET A 79 -11.56 19.70 -5.63
C MET A 79 -10.16 19.44 -5.10
N ALA A 80 -9.69 18.19 -5.19
CA ALA A 80 -8.36 17.81 -4.73
C ALA A 80 -7.26 18.46 -5.60
N LEU A 81 -7.42 18.48 -6.92
CA LEU A 81 -6.47 19.10 -7.83
C LEU A 81 -6.44 20.63 -7.67
N ALA A 82 -7.58 21.30 -7.55
CA ALA A 82 -7.62 22.74 -7.27
C ALA A 82 -6.92 23.06 -5.95
N ALA A 83 -7.16 22.27 -4.90
CA ALA A 83 -6.54 22.51 -3.59
C ALA A 83 -5.02 22.42 -3.64
N ILE A 84 -4.44 21.41 -4.31
CA ILE A 84 -2.99 21.27 -4.40
C ILE A 84 -2.36 22.31 -5.34
N LEU A 85 -3.03 22.69 -6.43
CA LEU A 85 -2.56 23.77 -7.31
C LEU A 85 -2.60 25.14 -6.61
N SER A 86 -3.68 25.43 -5.89
CA SER A 86 -3.80 26.69 -5.12
C SER A 86 -2.80 26.77 -3.97
N GLN A 87 -2.43 25.65 -3.36
CA GLN A 87 -1.32 25.61 -2.40
C GLN A 87 -0.02 26.13 -3.02
N GLN A 88 0.21 25.88 -4.31
CA GLN A 88 1.38 26.34 -5.06
C GLN A 88 1.22 27.75 -5.66
N GLY A 89 0.19 28.50 -5.22
CA GLY A 89 -0.07 29.86 -5.68
C GLY A 89 -0.81 29.98 -7.01
N VAL A 90 -1.25 28.87 -7.60
CA VAL A 90 -2.07 28.90 -8.83
C VAL A 90 -3.48 29.41 -8.49
N ARG A 91 -3.91 30.47 -9.17
CA ARG A 91 -5.27 31.01 -9.05
C ARG A 91 -6.24 30.11 -9.82
N ILE A 92 -6.85 29.15 -9.14
CA ILE A 92 -7.75 28.17 -9.73
C ILE A 92 -8.92 27.86 -8.79
N THR A 93 -10.00 27.30 -9.32
CA THR A 93 -11.13 26.76 -8.57
C THR A 93 -11.55 25.42 -9.17
N PRO A 94 -12.28 24.56 -8.44
CA PRO A 94 -12.70 23.26 -8.97
C PRO A 94 -13.48 23.35 -10.28
N GLY A 95 -14.38 24.34 -10.42
CA GLY A 95 -15.18 24.52 -11.63
C GLY A 95 -14.35 24.85 -12.88
N LEU A 96 -13.21 25.53 -12.72
CA LEU A 96 -12.29 25.82 -13.83
C LEU A 96 -11.54 24.57 -14.33
N LEU A 97 -11.53 23.49 -13.56
CA LEU A 97 -10.88 22.24 -13.91
C LEU A 97 -11.82 21.25 -14.61
N GLU A 98 -13.13 21.52 -14.70
CA GLU A 98 -14.09 20.62 -15.34
C GLU A 98 -13.79 20.41 -16.82
N GLY A 99 -13.58 21.50 -17.57
CA GLY A 99 -13.21 21.45 -18.98
C GLY A 99 -11.87 20.72 -19.24
N PRO A 100 -10.76 21.14 -18.59
CA PRO A 100 -9.46 20.46 -18.73
C PRO A 100 -9.49 18.97 -18.36
N LEU A 101 -10.29 18.58 -17.37
CA LEU A 101 -10.48 17.18 -16.96
C LEU A 101 -11.51 16.42 -17.83
N GLN A 102 -12.13 17.10 -18.80
CA GLN A 102 -13.18 16.56 -19.70
C GLN A 102 -14.39 16.01 -18.93
N LEU A 103 -14.78 16.67 -17.84
CA LEU A 103 -15.84 16.22 -16.97
C LEU A 103 -17.23 16.66 -17.50
N PRO A 104 -18.28 15.84 -17.25
CA PRO A 104 -18.28 14.59 -16.49
C PRO A 104 -17.88 13.33 -17.29
N GLN A 105 -17.69 13.40 -18.62
CA GLN A 105 -17.46 12.20 -19.44
C GLN A 105 -16.09 11.53 -19.22
N GLY A 106 -15.10 12.29 -18.72
CA GLY A 106 -13.73 11.85 -18.50
C GLY A 106 -13.45 11.17 -17.16
N VAL A 107 -14.47 10.85 -16.36
CA VAL A 107 -14.32 10.29 -15.00
C VAL A 107 -13.44 9.03 -14.97
N ASP A 108 -13.58 8.14 -15.96
CA ASP A 108 -12.83 6.88 -16.03
C ASP A 108 -11.33 7.07 -16.31
N ARG A 109 -10.93 8.25 -16.78
CA ARG A 109 -9.54 8.59 -17.15
C ARG A 109 -8.87 9.53 -16.15
N LEU A 110 -9.51 9.83 -15.03
CA LEU A 110 -9.09 10.87 -14.10
C LEU A 110 -7.63 10.75 -13.63
N GLN A 111 -7.08 9.55 -13.42
CA GLN A 111 -5.69 9.42 -12.97
C GLN A 111 -4.71 10.00 -14.00
N VAL A 112 -4.98 9.77 -15.28
CA VAL A 112 -4.19 10.31 -16.39
C VAL A 112 -4.49 11.79 -16.56
N SER A 113 -5.77 12.18 -16.62
CA SER A 113 -6.19 13.56 -16.85
C SER A 113 -5.70 14.51 -15.75
N VAL A 114 -5.78 14.11 -14.48
CA VAL A 114 -5.28 14.90 -13.33
C VAL A 114 -3.79 15.17 -13.46
N ALA A 115 -3.00 14.14 -13.80
CA ALA A 115 -1.56 14.30 -14.00
C ALA A 115 -1.27 15.20 -15.21
N THR A 116 -1.99 15.02 -16.33
CA THR A 116 -1.83 15.85 -17.54
C THR A 116 -2.17 17.31 -17.25
N VAL A 117 -3.31 17.59 -16.61
CA VAL A 117 -3.73 18.94 -16.28
C VAL A 117 -2.76 19.60 -15.29
N ALA A 118 -2.30 18.89 -14.27
CA ALA A 118 -1.28 19.42 -13.36
C ALA A 118 -0.01 19.87 -14.10
N ARG A 119 0.47 19.08 -15.07
CA ARG A 119 1.61 19.45 -15.92
C ARG A 119 1.34 20.68 -16.77
N GLN A 120 0.11 20.89 -17.26
CA GLN A 120 -0.24 22.12 -18.00
C GLN A 120 -0.06 23.38 -17.15
N TYR A 121 -0.15 23.26 -15.82
CA TYR A 121 0.15 24.35 -14.87
C TYR A 121 1.63 24.43 -14.46
N GLY A 122 2.54 23.76 -15.18
CA GLY A 122 3.97 23.80 -14.92
C GLY A 122 4.43 22.96 -13.73
N MET A 123 3.57 22.05 -13.22
CA MET A 123 3.88 21.22 -12.06
C MET A 123 4.54 19.90 -12.47
N VAL A 124 5.55 19.50 -11.70
CA VAL A 124 6.09 18.14 -11.76
C VAL A 124 5.13 17.20 -11.02
N VAL A 125 4.69 16.15 -11.72
CA VAL A 125 3.85 15.10 -11.13
C VAL A 125 4.71 13.89 -10.84
N TYR A 126 5.01 13.67 -9.56
CA TYR A 126 5.92 12.61 -9.10
C TYR A 126 5.14 11.47 -8.45
N THR A 127 5.14 10.29 -9.07
CA THR A 127 4.45 9.11 -8.54
C THR A 127 5.17 8.55 -7.31
N LEU A 128 4.41 8.27 -6.26
CA LEU A 128 4.94 7.68 -5.03
C LEU A 128 4.90 6.16 -5.06
N ASP A 129 5.71 5.55 -4.21
CA ASP A 129 5.61 4.11 -3.97
C ASP A 129 4.26 3.80 -3.30
N GLY A 130 3.68 2.66 -3.66
CA GLY A 130 2.39 2.16 -3.16
C GLY A 130 2.43 1.69 -1.70
N THR A 131 3.18 2.36 -0.83
CA THR A 131 3.35 2.00 0.58
C THR A 131 2.99 3.17 1.49
N LEU A 132 2.30 2.88 2.60
CA LEU A 132 1.93 3.91 3.59
C LEU A 132 3.15 4.69 4.12
N PRO A 133 4.29 4.07 4.45
CA PRO A 133 5.48 4.81 4.89
C PRO A 133 5.99 5.83 3.86
N ALA A 134 5.92 5.52 2.55
CA ALA A 134 6.30 6.47 1.51
C ALA A 134 5.40 7.72 1.53
N LEU A 135 4.08 7.54 1.72
CA LEU A 135 3.16 8.68 1.82
C LEU A 135 3.42 9.51 3.08
N LEU A 136 3.59 8.87 4.24
CA LEU A 136 3.83 9.57 5.51
C LEU A 136 5.16 10.32 5.51
N THR A 137 6.18 9.79 4.82
CA THR A 137 7.48 10.46 4.66
C THR A 137 7.33 11.79 3.94
N GLN A 138 6.49 11.86 2.89
CA GLN A 138 6.23 13.11 2.19
C GLN A 138 5.46 14.12 3.05
N VAL A 139 4.41 13.65 3.73
CA VAL A 139 3.63 14.51 4.63
C VAL A 139 4.50 15.05 5.77
N ALA A 140 5.39 14.23 6.32
CA ALA A 140 6.37 14.65 7.33
C ALA A 140 7.32 15.74 6.82
N ALA A 141 7.63 15.73 5.52
CA ALA A 141 8.44 16.75 4.86
C ALA A 141 7.64 17.97 4.39
N GLY A 142 6.35 18.07 4.73
CA GLY A 142 5.51 19.21 4.35
C GLY A 142 4.80 19.08 3.00
N ASN A 143 4.92 17.92 2.33
CA ASN A 143 4.34 17.70 1.01
C ASN A 143 2.97 16.99 1.15
N PRO A 144 1.84 17.65 0.84
CA PRO A 144 0.55 16.95 0.79
C PRO A 144 0.54 15.98 -0.39
N VAL A 145 -0.07 14.82 -0.19
CA VAL A 145 -0.12 13.77 -1.21
C VAL A 145 -1.50 13.73 -1.85
N LEU A 146 -1.56 13.84 -3.17
CA LEU A 146 -2.78 13.60 -3.93
C LEU A 146 -2.90 12.10 -4.22
N LEU A 147 -4.04 11.52 -3.87
CA LEU A 147 -4.27 10.08 -4.00
C LEU A 147 -5.69 9.77 -4.40
N ARG A 148 -5.91 8.53 -4.86
CA ARG A 148 -7.23 7.98 -5.15
C ARG A 148 -7.45 6.76 -4.28
N TYR A 149 -8.56 6.70 -3.55
CA TYR A 149 -8.90 5.59 -2.66
C TYR A 149 -10.38 5.25 -2.76
N GLN A 150 -10.75 4.06 -2.29
CA GLN A 150 -12.14 3.63 -2.21
C GLN A 150 -12.81 4.23 -0.96
N GLU A 151 -13.70 5.22 -1.11
CA GLU A 151 -14.45 5.79 0.01
C GLU A 151 -15.78 5.05 0.22
N GLY A 152 -16.12 4.74 1.47
CA GLY A 152 -17.40 4.13 1.84
C GLY A 152 -17.22 2.92 2.76
N SER A 153 -18.27 2.11 2.84
CA SER A 153 -18.29 0.88 3.63
C SER A 153 -18.03 -0.34 2.74
N ALA A 154 -17.90 -1.52 3.35
CA ALA A 154 -17.68 -2.77 2.61
C ALA A 154 -18.80 -3.09 1.59
N PHE A 155 -20.03 -2.60 1.81
CA PHE A 155 -21.19 -2.89 0.97
C PHE A 155 -21.51 -1.80 -0.05
N TRP A 156 -21.06 -0.57 0.20
CA TRP A 156 -21.31 0.59 -0.65
C TRP A 156 -20.08 1.48 -0.62
N SER A 157 -19.38 1.54 -1.74
CA SER A 157 -18.18 2.34 -1.86
C SER A 157 -17.95 2.83 -3.28
N GLU A 158 -17.35 4.01 -3.41
CA GLU A 158 -17.00 4.59 -4.70
C GLU A 158 -15.56 5.12 -4.70
N PRO A 159 -14.88 5.17 -5.86
CA PRO A 159 -13.56 5.75 -5.95
C PRO A 159 -13.61 7.25 -5.66
N ARG A 160 -12.60 7.75 -4.95
CA ARG A 160 -12.52 9.16 -4.58
C ARG A 160 -11.09 9.67 -4.56
N TYR A 161 -10.91 10.91 -5.02
CA TYR A 161 -9.67 11.65 -4.90
C TYR A 161 -9.65 12.41 -3.58
N ALA A 162 -8.49 12.40 -2.93
CA ALA A 162 -8.27 13.05 -1.66
C ALA A 162 -6.86 13.63 -1.58
N LEU A 163 -6.67 14.55 -0.63
CA LEU A 163 -5.35 14.98 -0.20
C LEU A 163 -5.06 14.36 1.17
N LEU A 164 -4.00 13.57 1.27
CA LEU A 164 -3.41 13.21 2.56
C LEU A 164 -2.61 14.40 3.06
N VAL A 165 -3.04 14.96 4.18
CA VAL A 165 -2.49 16.19 4.76
C VAL A 165 -1.98 15.99 6.18
N GLY A 166 -2.03 14.78 6.72
CA GLY A 166 -1.55 14.54 8.06
C GLY A 166 -1.63 13.08 8.47
N TYR A 167 -1.07 12.80 9.65
CA TYR A 167 -1.18 11.52 10.31
C TYR A 167 -0.87 11.63 11.80
N ASP A 168 -1.24 10.60 12.54
CA ASP A 168 -0.92 10.38 13.94
C ASP A 168 -0.46 8.92 14.08
N ARG A 169 0.85 8.71 14.29
CA ARG A 169 1.44 7.37 14.43
C ARG A 169 1.04 6.70 15.74
N TYR A 170 0.76 7.48 16.79
CA TYR A 170 0.36 6.93 18.08
C TYR A 170 -1.07 6.37 18.03
N LYS A 171 -1.96 7.06 17.32
CA LYS A 171 -3.33 6.58 17.09
C LYS A 171 -3.46 5.74 15.82
N SER A 172 -2.38 5.52 15.07
CA SER A 172 -2.36 4.84 13.77
C SER A 172 -3.41 5.37 12.79
N ARG A 173 -3.49 6.70 12.63
CA ARG A 173 -4.49 7.36 11.78
C ARG A 173 -3.89 8.28 10.74
N VAL A 174 -4.41 8.22 9.53
CA VAL A 174 -4.19 9.25 8.50
C VAL A 174 -5.24 10.34 8.62
N LEU A 175 -4.91 11.52 8.10
CA LEU A 175 -5.81 12.66 7.97
C LEU A 175 -5.92 13.06 6.50
N LEU A 176 -7.12 12.89 5.95
CA LEU A 176 -7.47 13.25 4.57
C LEU A 176 -8.34 14.50 4.52
N ARG A 177 -8.19 15.26 3.43
CA ARG A 177 -9.20 16.18 2.90
C ARG A 177 -9.87 15.49 1.73
N ALA A 178 -11.14 15.13 1.86
CA ALA A 178 -11.86 14.33 0.88
C ALA A 178 -13.34 14.71 0.83
N GLY A 179 -13.89 14.85 -0.37
CA GLY A 179 -15.31 15.10 -0.57
C GLY A 179 -15.84 16.29 0.21
N ASN A 180 -16.82 16.03 1.08
CA ASN A 180 -17.39 17.02 1.98
C ASN A 180 -16.68 17.18 3.33
N ASN A 181 -15.67 16.34 3.59
CA ASN A 181 -14.97 16.23 4.86
C ASN A 181 -13.59 16.92 4.79
N ARG A 182 -13.50 18.09 5.45
CA ARG A 182 -12.22 18.80 5.60
C ARG A 182 -11.22 18.02 6.44
N ARG A 183 -11.70 17.24 7.41
CA ARG A 183 -10.88 16.48 8.36
C ARG A 183 -11.40 15.05 8.47
N LEU A 184 -11.11 14.23 7.47
CA LEU A 184 -11.46 12.81 7.48
C LEU A 184 -10.32 12.01 8.11
N LEU A 185 -10.57 11.40 9.27
CA LEU A 185 -9.63 10.50 9.93
C LEU A 185 -9.94 9.06 9.51
N MET A 186 -8.91 8.31 9.16
CA MET A 186 -9.01 6.87 8.89
C MET A 186 -7.88 6.14 9.59
N ASP A 187 -8.15 4.96 10.11
CA ASP A 187 -7.11 4.10 10.66
C ASP A 187 -6.18 3.63 9.51
N PHE A 188 -4.91 3.40 9.83
CA PHE A 188 -3.86 3.09 8.84
C PHE A 188 -4.20 1.87 7.97
N ASP A 189 -4.70 0.81 8.59
CA ASP A 189 -5.03 -0.43 7.89
C ASP A 189 -6.24 -0.26 6.97
N ASP A 190 -7.28 0.44 7.44
CA ASP A 190 -8.48 0.75 6.64
C ASP A 190 -8.13 1.62 5.44
N PHE A 191 -7.32 2.67 5.67
CA PHE A 191 -6.82 3.51 4.59
C PHE A 191 -5.98 2.72 3.59
N ALA A 192 -5.02 1.92 4.06
CA ALA A 192 -4.17 1.12 3.18
C ALA A 192 -4.98 0.12 2.35
N ALA A 193 -6.00 -0.53 2.94
CA ALA A 193 -6.89 -1.42 2.23
C ALA A 193 -7.75 -0.69 1.18
N ALA A 194 -8.34 0.46 1.55
CA ALA A 194 -9.14 1.28 0.65
C ALA A 194 -8.32 1.87 -0.52
N TRP A 195 -7.09 2.29 -0.24
CA TRP A 195 -6.16 2.82 -1.24
C TRP A 195 -5.67 1.72 -2.18
N LYS A 196 -5.41 0.52 -1.66
CA LYS A 196 -4.98 -0.65 -2.46
C LYS A 196 -6.02 -1.06 -3.51
N LYS A 197 -7.31 -0.95 -3.20
CA LYS A 197 -8.41 -1.22 -4.16
C LYS A 197 -8.33 -0.33 -5.40
N GLU A 198 -7.79 0.87 -5.26
CA GLU A 198 -7.60 1.84 -6.34
C GLU A 198 -6.18 1.80 -6.95
N GLY A 199 -5.49 0.67 -6.79
CA GLY A 199 -4.15 0.45 -7.35
C GLY A 199 -3.03 1.15 -6.58
N SER A 200 -3.29 1.63 -5.37
CA SER A 200 -2.34 2.44 -4.57
C SER A 200 -1.81 3.65 -5.34
N TRP A 201 -2.68 4.29 -6.14
CA TRP A 201 -2.30 5.47 -6.91
C TRP A 201 -2.13 6.68 -5.98
N ALA A 202 -0.94 7.26 -5.97
CA ALA A 202 -0.64 8.50 -5.27
C ALA A 202 0.49 9.25 -5.99
N VAL A 203 0.37 10.57 -5.99
CA VAL A 203 1.33 11.48 -6.63
C VAL A 203 1.57 12.70 -5.75
N LEU A 204 2.76 13.27 -5.89
CA LEU A 204 3.02 14.66 -5.52
C LEU A 204 2.78 15.54 -6.75
N VAL A 205 2.30 16.75 -6.50
CA VAL A 205 2.20 17.82 -7.50
C VAL A 205 3.03 18.98 -6.97
N GLN A 206 4.22 19.15 -7.51
CA GLN A 206 5.24 20.06 -6.98
C GLN A 206 5.71 21.07 -8.03
N PRO A 207 6.11 22.28 -7.61
CA PRO A 207 6.83 23.16 -8.49
C PRO A 207 8.18 22.52 -8.87
N PRO A 208 8.73 22.83 -10.05
CA PRO A 208 9.93 22.16 -10.58
C PRO A 208 11.18 22.34 -9.71
N GLY A 209 11.23 23.35 -8.84
CA GLY A 209 12.35 23.55 -7.92
C GLY A 209 12.26 22.79 -6.59
N GLN A 210 11.15 22.09 -6.32
CA GLN A 210 10.91 21.45 -5.02
C GLN A 210 10.97 19.93 -5.16
N LEU A 211 12.01 19.32 -4.59
CA LEU A 211 12.18 17.86 -4.60
C LEU A 211 11.26 17.15 -3.59
N PRO A 212 10.85 15.90 -3.88
CA PRO A 212 10.27 15.00 -2.89
C PRO A 212 11.26 14.69 -1.77
N ALA A 213 10.75 14.33 -0.59
CA ALA A 213 11.59 13.69 0.41
C ALA A 213 12.08 12.33 -0.11
N GLN A 214 13.35 11.98 0.09
CA GLN A 214 13.94 10.73 -0.42
C GLN A 214 13.71 10.56 -1.94
N VAL A 215 14.03 11.60 -2.71
CA VAL A 215 13.82 11.61 -4.17
C VAL A 215 14.56 10.45 -4.86
N ASP A 216 13.84 9.72 -5.70
CA ASP A 216 14.43 8.84 -6.69
C ASP A 216 14.79 9.65 -7.94
N ARG A 217 16.08 9.72 -8.24
CA ARG A 217 16.60 10.55 -9.33
C ARG A 217 16.03 10.14 -10.69
N GLN A 218 15.92 8.84 -10.97
CA GLN A 218 15.43 8.37 -12.27
C GLN A 218 13.94 8.71 -12.44
N ARG A 219 13.15 8.51 -11.38
CA ARG A 219 11.73 8.84 -11.35
C ARG A 219 11.49 10.35 -11.50
N TRP A 220 12.32 11.17 -10.85
CA TRP A 220 12.23 12.63 -10.98
C TRP A 220 12.56 13.10 -12.40
N LEU A 221 13.65 12.59 -13.01
CA LEU A 221 14.00 12.91 -14.39
C LEU A 221 12.92 12.47 -15.39
N LYS A 222 12.28 11.32 -15.15
CA LYS A 222 11.12 10.87 -15.93
C LYS A 222 9.96 11.88 -15.81
N ALA A 223 9.62 12.31 -14.61
CA ALA A 223 8.57 13.30 -14.38
C ALA A 223 8.89 14.67 -15.02
N ALA A 224 10.16 15.09 -14.99
CA ALA A 224 10.63 16.30 -15.67
C ALA A 224 10.52 16.18 -17.20
N ASN A 225 10.83 15.02 -17.77
CA ASN A 225 10.65 14.77 -19.20
C ASN A 225 9.16 14.79 -19.62
N GLU A 226 8.27 14.20 -18.81
CA GLU A 226 6.82 14.28 -19.05
C GLU A 226 6.31 15.72 -18.98
N LEU A 227 6.89 16.55 -18.11
CA LEU A 227 6.60 17.99 -18.05
C LEU A 227 7.07 18.70 -19.34
N ALA A 228 8.25 18.36 -19.87
CA ALA A 228 8.72 18.89 -21.15
C ALA A 228 7.79 18.49 -22.31
N GLN A 229 7.34 17.24 -22.36
CA GLN A 229 6.39 16.74 -23.36
C GLN A 229 5.02 17.44 -23.29
N ALA A 230 4.67 17.99 -22.13
CA ALA A 230 3.49 18.84 -21.96
C ALA A 230 3.71 20.30 -22.42
N GLY A 231 4.84 20.62 -23.04
CA GLY A 231 5.21 21.95 -23.53
C GLY A 231 5.85 22.86 -22.48
N GLN A 232 6.13 22.36 -21.28
CA GLN A 232 6.68 23.15 -20.16
C GLN A 232 8.20 23.04 -20.08
N GLU A 233 8.90 23.37 -21.16
CA GLU A 233 10.35 23.16 -21.29
C GLU A 233 11.18 23.93 -20.25
N GLN A 234 10.77 25.15 -19.90
CA GLN A 234 11.47 25.94 -18.87
C GLN A 234 11.34 25.30 -17.49
N ALA A 235 10.13 24.89 -17.10
CA ALA A 235 9.88 24.20 -15.84
C ALA A 235 10.57 22.83 -15.81
N ALA A 236 10.56 22.09 -16.91
CA ALA A 236 11.28 20.82 -17.01
C ALA A 236 12.79 20.98 -16.81
N ARG A 237 13.42 22.00 -17.40
CA ARG A 237 14.84 22.31 -17.17
C ARG A 237 15.12 22.65 -15.71
N GLN A 238 14.26 23.44 -15.07
CA GLN A 238 14.37 23.72 -13.63
C GLN A 238 14.31 22.43 -12.80
N ALA A 239 13.41 21.51 -13.13
CA ALA A 239 13.31 20.21 -12.46
C ALA A 239 14.56 19.36 -12.64
N VAL A 240 15.11 19.27 -13.86
CA VAL A 240 16.37 18.54 -14.10
C VAL A 240 17.52 19.13 -13.27
N ASN A 241 17.62 20.46 -13.20
CA ASN A 241 18.64 21.13 -12.41
C ASN A 241 18.49 20.87 -10.91
N ALA A 242 17.24 20.83 -10.40
CA ALA A 242 16.97 20.63 -8.98
C ALA A 242 17.54 19.32 -8.43
N VAL A 243 17.53 18.23 -9.21
CA VAL A 243 18.07 16.92 -8.78
C VAL A 243 19.57 16.72 -9.13
N GLY A 244 20.14 17.68 -9.87
CA GLY A 244 21.55 17.68 -10.26
C GLY A 244 22.47 18.40 -9.28
N GLN A 245 21.90 19.24 -8.41
CA GLN A 245 22.56 19.90 -7.28
C GLN A 245 22.63 18.97 -6.06
#